data_AF-A0A9C9KYN1-F1
#
_entry.id   AF-A0A9C9KYN1-F1
#
_cell.length_a   1.000
_cell.length_b   1.000
_cell.length_c   1.000
_cell.angle_alpha   90.00
_cell.angle_beta   90.00
_cell.angle_gamma   90.00
#
_symmetry.space_group_name_H-M   'P 1'
#
loop_
_entity.id
_entity.type
_entity.pdbx_description
1 polymer ?
#
loop_
_entity_poly.entity_id
_entity_poly.type
_entity_poly.pdbx_seq_one_letter_code
_entity_poly.pdbx_strand_id
1 'polypeptide(L)'
;MTFILRYLFVFLFAFYTISALAEKAGSLNDRTLIFNALNKQNVFNKYRQLVHMSHVCTLIINDSYFPVIDIKEHVKGAQVPRGVGHILVLDSSLNVMKKLYHDGSSTPLYCKDNKLFLYGYIDIDGLAPEGNVLSFSDKGKKVVVSAMESNDFPRQSIPQ
;
A
#
# COMPACT_ATOMS: atom_id res chain seq x y z
N MET A 1 -33.94 32.10 25.14
CA MET A 1 -33.39 32.07 23.77
C MET A 1 -31.90 31.66 23.71
N THR A 2 -31.27 31.28 24.81
CA THR A 2 -29.85 30.86 24.90
C THR A 2 -29.64 29.34 24.85
N PHE A 3 -30.68 28.54 25.15
CA PHE A 3 -30.57 27.08 25.15
C PHE A 3 -30.53 26.47 23.73
N ILE A 4 -31.27 27.02 22.76
CA ILE A 4 -31.30 26.52 21.36
C ILE A 4 -29.95 26.73 20.66
N LEU A 5 -29.26 27.84 20.95
CA LEU A 5 -27.96 28.16 20.36
C LEU A 5 -26.84 27.20 20.79
N ARG A 6 -26.94 26.64 22.01
CA ARG A 6 -25.96 25.67 22.57
C ARG A 6 -26.03 24.32 21.86
N TYR A 7 -27.23 23.82 21.57
CA TYR A 7 -27.39 22.54 20.86
C TYR A 7 -26.99 22.62 19.39
N LEU A 8 -27.21 23.78 18.75
CA LEU A 8 -26.80 24.01 17.37
C LEU A 8 -25.26 23.92 17.20
N PHE A 9 -24.51 24.45 18.18
CA PHE A 9 -23.04 24.38 18.18
C PHE A 9 -22.51 22.95 18.37
N VAL A 10 -23.14 22.16 19.23
CA VAL A 10 -22.77 20.75 19.44
C VAL A 10 -23.07 19.92 18.20
N PHE A 11 -24.20 20.16 17.52
CA PHE A 11 -24.53 19.48 16.27
C PHE A 11 -23.55 19.83 15.13
N LEU A 12 -23.18 21.11 15.00
CA LEU A 12 -22.19 21.56 14.00
C LEU A 12 -20.80 20.95 14.23
N PHE A 13 -20.36 20.84 15.50
CA PHE A 13 -19.10 20.18 15.83
C PHE A 13 -19.12 18.68 15.53
N ALA A 14 -20.23 18.00 15.85
CA ALA A 14 -20.37 16.57 15.56
C ALA A 14 -20.32 16.31 14.04
N PHE A 15 -21.02 17.10 13.22
CA PHE A 15 -20.96 16.99 11.76
C PHE A 15 -19.55 17.25 11.20
N TYR A 16 -18.82 18.23 11.73
CA TYR A 16 -17.46 18.54 11.27
C TYR A 16 -16.49 17.37 11.49
N THR A 17 -16.61 16.66 12.62
CA THR A 17 -15.74 15.51 12.90
C THR A 17 -15.99 14.32 11.98
N ILE A 18 -17.22 14.13 11.51
CA ILE A 18 -17.58 13.01 10.63
C ILE A 18 -17.05 13.24 9.20
N SER A 19 -17.12 14.47 8.70
CA SER A 19 -16.61 14.80 7.36
C SER A 19 -15.10 14.65 7.22
N ALA A 20 -14.32 15.01 8.25
CA ALA A 20 -12.86 14.91 8.23
C ALA A 20 -12.34 13.45 8.12
N LEU A 21 -13.09 12.49 8.65
CA LEU A 21 -12.72 11.07 8.58
C LEU A 21 -12.99 10.47 7.18
N ALA A 22 -14.07 10.91 6.53
CA ALA A 22 -14.45 10.47 5.19
C ALA A 22 -13.47 10.98 4.11
N GLU A 23 -12.99 12.22 4.23
CA GLU A 23 -12.01 12.81 3.30
C GLU A 23 -10.67 12.05 3.33
N LYS A 24 -10.26 11.58 4.52
CA LYS A 24 -9.02 10.80 4.68
C LYS A 24 -9.10 9.40 4.04
N ALA A 25 -10.27 8.78 4.01
CA ALA A 25 -10.46 7.48 3.34
C ALA A 25 -10.48 7.61 1.80
N GLY A 26 -11.05 8.70 1.26
CA GLY A 26 -11.02 9.00 -0.17
C GLY A 26 -9.61 9.28 -0.71
N SER A 27 -8.74 9.87 0.12
CA SER A 27 -7.36 10.22 -0.23
C SER A 27 -6.46 9.04 -0.62
N LEU A 28 -6.75 7.81 -0.17
CA LEU A 28 -5.89 6.64 -0.43
C LEU A 28 -6.17 5.96 -1.78
N ASN A 29 -7.31 6.26 -2.41
CA ASN A 29 -7.61 5.78 -3.76
C ASN A 29 -7.34 6.85 -4.84
N ASP A 30 -6.92 8.06 -4.44
CA ASP A 30 -6.50 9.09 -5.37
C ASP A 30 -5.09 8.79 -5.90
N ARG A 31 -5.08 8.18 -7.10
CA ARG A 31 -3.86 7.86 -7.84
C ARG A 31 -2.96 9.08 -8.06
N THR A 32 -3.53 10.26 -8.27
CA THR A 32 -2.76 11.50 -8.52
C THR A 32 -2.05 11.95 -7.26
N LEU A 33 -2.74 11.88 -6.12
CA LEU A 33 -2.20 12.23 -4.82
C LEU A 33 -1.03 11.31 -4.45
N ILE A 34 -1.19 9.98 -4.63
CA ILE A 34 -0.12 9.01 -4.44
C ILE A 34 1.06 9.28 -5.38
N PHE A 35 0.79 9.47 -6.69
CA PHE A 35 1.84 9.77 -7.67
C PHE A 35 2.67 10.98 -7.26
N ASN A 36 2.01 12.08 -6.90
CA ASN A 36 2.68 13.31 -6.49
C ASN A 36 3.51 13.12 -5.21
N ALA A 37 3.01 12.38 -4.23
CA ALA A 37 3.75 12.06 -3.01
C ALA A 37 5.00 11.23 -3.28
N LEU A 38 4.90 10.19 -4.13
CA LEU A 38 6.03 9.35 -4.51
C LEU A 38 7.06 10.12 -5.36
N ASN A 39 6.59 11.00 -6.25
CA ASN A 39 7.44 11.84 -7.07
C ASN A 39 8.25 12.85 -6.23
N LYS A 40 7.60 13.50 -5.24
CA LYS A 40 8.27 14.40 -4.29
C LYS A 40 9.38 13.71 -3.49
N GLN A 41 9.20 12.41 -3.22
CA GLN A 41 10.18 11.57 -2.51
C GLN A 41 11.24 10.95 -3.44
N ASN A 42 11.25 11.27 -4.74
CA ASN A 42 12.18 10.70 -5.74
C ASN A 42 12.16 9.16 -5.77
N VAL A 43 10.98 8.55 -5.60
CA VAL A 43 10.84 7.08 -5.59
C VAL A 43 11.10 6.47 -6.97
N PHE A 44 10.72 7.20 -8.02
CA PHE A 44 10.85 6.79 -9.41
C PHE A 44 12.26 7.03 -9.94
N ASN A 45 12.77 6.11 -10.76
CA ASN A 45 14.07 6.25 -11.39
C ASN A 45 13.97 7.18 -12.61
N LYS A 46 14.77 8.26 -12.63
CA LYS A 46 14.76 9.26 -13.71
C LYS A 46 15.09 8.71 -15.11
N TYR A 47 15.76 7.57 -15.20
CA TYR A 47 16.12 6.89 -16.46
C TYR A 47 15.09 5.85 -16.90
N ARG A 48 14.03 5.65 -16.12
CA ARG A 48 12.97 4.68 -16.40
C ARG A 48 11.66 5.42 -16.66
N GLN A 49 10.67 4.68 -17.12
CA GLN A 49 9.30 5.15 -17.31
C GLN A 49 8.37 4.33 -16.45
N LEU A 50 7.57 5.00 -15.61
CA LEU A 50 6.49 4.36 -14.86
C LEU A 50 5.42 3.86 -15.84
N VAL A 51 5.14 2.57 -15.83
CA VAL A 51 4.15 1.93 -16.69
C VAL A 51 2.97 1.32 -15.92
N HIS A 52 3.17 1.04 -14.63
CA HIS A 52 2.15 0.51 -13.74
C HIS A 52 2.25 1.19 -12.39
N MET A 53 1.11 1.56 -11.82
CA MET A 53 0.99 1.99 -10.43
C MET A 53 -0.42 1.67 -9.95
N SER A 54 -0.53 0.81 -8.94
CA SER A 54 -1.81 0.43 -8.34
C SER A 54 -1.71 0.37 -6.83
N HIS A 55 -2.69 0.96 -6.13
CA HIS A 55 -2.97 0.58 -4.75
C HIS A 55 -3.51 -0.85 -4.76
N VAL A 56 -2.77 -1.78 -4.14
CA VAL A 56 -3.13 -3.21 -4.11
C VAL A 56 -4.09 -3.46 -2.96
N CYS A 57 -3.71 -3.00 -1.77
CA CYS A 57 -4.43 -3.21 -0.53
C CYS A 57 -3.83 -2.33 0.57
N THR A 58 -4.47 -2.30 1.73
CA THR A 58 -3.96 -1.61 2.92
C THR A 58 -3.66 -2.65 4.00
N LEU A 59 -2.43 -2.65 4.53
CA LEU A 59 -2.05 -3.45 5.68
C LEU A 59 -2.61 -2.81 6.96
N ILE A 60 -2.97 -3.64 7.92
CA ILE A 60 -3.38 -3.23 9.27
C ILE A 60 -2.31 -3.73 10.24
N ILE A 61 -1.56 -2.82 10.84
CA ILE A 61 -0.46 -3.13 11.77
C ILE A 61 -0.69 -2.31 13.04
N ASN A 62 -1.01 -2.97 14.16
CA ASN A 62 -1.33 -2.32 15.44
C ASN A 62 -2.36 -1.17 15.26
N ASP A 63 -3.50 -1.50 14.64
CA ASP A 63 -4.61 -0.57 14.34
C ASP A 63 -4.27 0.63 13.44
N SER A 64 -3.08 0.65 12.85
CA SER A 64 -2.64 1.64 11.89
C SER A 64 -2.68 1.09 10.47
N TYR A 65 -3.05 1.96 9.53
CA TYR A 65 -3.24 1.63 8.12
C TYR A 65 -2.02 2.00 7.29
N PHE A 66 -1.52 1.04 6.51
CA PHE A 66 -0.34 1.21 5.65
C PHE A 66 -0.68 0.80 4.22
N PRO A 67 -0.92 1.77 3.31
CA PRO A 67 -1.20 1.48 1.90
C PRO A 67 -0.05 0.74 1.23
N VAL A 68 -0.37 -0.29 0.46
CA VAL A 68 0.57 -1.05 -0.35
C VAL A 68 0.37 -0.68 -1.82
N ILE A 69 1.41 -0.12 -2.43
CA ILE A 69 1.41 0.29 -3.83
C ILE A 69 2.35 -0.62 -4.61
N ASP A 70 1.84 -1.22 -5.68
CA ASP A 70 2.66 -1.91 -6.68
C ASP A 70 3.02 -0.91 -7.79
N ILE A 71 4.32 -0.80 -8.11
CA ILE A 71 4.81 0.01 -9.23
C ILE A 71 5.65 -0.85 -10.18
N LYS A 72 5.53 -0.61 -11.48
CA LYS A 72 6.46 -1.17 -12.48
C LYS A 72 7.01 -0.06 -13.36
N GLU A 73 8.32 -0.08 -13.55
CA GLU A 73 9.05 0.84 -14.40
C GLU A 73 9.76 0.11 -15.54
N HIS A 74 9.73 0.64 -16.75
CA HIS A 74 10.48 0.12 -17.88
C HIS A 74 11.76 0.92 -18.12
N VAL A 75 12.85 0.23 -18.46
CA VAL A 75 14.09 0.87 -18.93
C VAL A 75 13.88 1.41 -20.34
N LYS A 76 14.10 2.72 -20.53
CA LYS A 76 13.96 3.37 -21.83
C LYS A 76 15.01 2.82 -22.81
N GLY A 77 14.59 2.50 -24.04
CA GLY A 77 15.49 2.05 -25.10
C GLY A 77 15.96 0.59 -25.03
N ALA A 78 15.45 -0.22 -24.08
CA ALA A 78 15.72 -1.66 -24.06
C ALA A 78 15.01 -2.37 -25.24
N GLN A 79 15.72 -3.24 -25.96
CA GLN A 79 15.15 -4.04 -27.06
C GLN A 79 14.04 -5.00 -26.61
N VAL A 80 14.11 -5.46 -25.36
CA VAL A 80 13.07 -6.26 -24.70
C VAL A 80 12.63 -5.49 -23.46
N PRO A 81 11.32 -5.26 -23.25
CA PRO A 81 10.84 -4.57 -22.05
C PRO A 81 11.23 -5.36 -20.80
N ARG A 82 12.26 -4.90 -20.10
CA ARG A 82 12.60 -5.39 -18.77
C ARG A 82 11.95 -4.45 -17.76
N GLY A 83 10.84 -4.90 -17.20
CA GLY A 83 10.18 -4.22 -16.11
C GLY A 83 10.94 -4.40 -14.81
N VAL A 84 11.03 -3.33 -14.02
CA VAL A 84 11.50 -3.37 -12.65
C VAL A 84 10.32 -3.05 -11.76
N GLY A 85 9.88 -4.07 -11.01
CA GLY A 85 8.76 -3.98 -10.09
C GLY A 85 9.23 -3.54 -8.70
N HIS A 86 8.41 -2.74 -8.01
CA HIS A 86 8.56 -2.56 -6.58
C HIS A 86 7.21 -2.57 -5.85
N ILE A 87 7.21 -3.23 -4.70
CA ILE A 87 6.16 -3.14 -3.69
C ILE A 87 6.56 -2.03 -2.72
N LEU A 88 5.71 -1.02 -2.58
CA LEU A 88 5.90 0.10 -1.66
C LEU A 88 4.90 -0.01 -0.52
N VAL A 89 5.38 0.10 0.72
CA VAL A 89 4.52 0.25 1.91
C VAL A 89 4.60 1.70 2.35
N LEU A 90 3.46 2.37 2.46
CA LEU A 90 3.36 3.78 2.81
C LEU A 90 2.78 3.98 4.22
N ASP A 91 3.07 5.11 4.86
CA ASP A 91 2.34 5.56 6.04
C ASP A 91 1.09 6.38 5.66
N SER A 92 0.34 6.86 6.65
CA SER A 92 -0.87 7.68 6.42
C SER A 92 -0.59 9.05 5.78
N SER A 93 0.66 9.48 5.76
CA SER A 93 1.14 10.71 5.13
C SER A 93 1.78 10.44 3.77
N LEU A 94 1.66 9.19 3.27
CA LEU A 94 2.22 8.68 2.03
C LEU A 94 3.75 8.70 1.95
N ASN A 95 4.42 8.67 3.09
CA ASN A 95 5.87 8.45 3.12
C ASN A 95 6.17 6.97 2.90
N VAL A 96 7.22 6.68 2.14
CA VAL A 96 7.66 5.30 1.90
C VAL A 96 8.31 4.72 3.16
N MET A 97 7.65 3.74 3.78
CA MET A 97 8.14 2.98 4.93
C MET A 97 9.00 1.79 4.51
N LYS A 98 8.68 1.19 3.37
CA LYS A 98 9.41 0.08 2.77
C LYS A 98 9.30 0.10 1.25
N LYS A 99 10.38 -0.29 0.58
CA LYS A 99 10.45 -0.53 -0.85
C LYS A 99 11.09 -1.90 -1.05
N LEU A 100 10.37 -2.82 -1.67
CA LEU A 100 10.82 -4.17 -1.97
C LEU A 100 10.85 -4.35 -3.48
N TYR A 101 11.97 -4.81 -4.01
CA TYR A 101 12.08 -5.16 -5.42
C TYR A 101 11.32 -6.46 -5.70
N HIS A 102 10.70 -6.57 -6.87
CA HIS A 102 10.24 -7.84 -7.41
C HIS A 102 10.45 -7.86 -8.93
N ASP A 103 10.66 -9.05 -9.47
CA ASP A 103 10.96 -9.29 -10.89
C ASP A 103 9.71 -9.43 -11.78
N GLY A 104 8.52 -9.33 -11.16
CA GLY A 104 7.22 -9.51 -11.81
C GLY A 104 6.67 -10.93 -11.76
N SER A 105 7.49 -11.94 -11.41
CA SER A 105 7.01 -13.30 -11.12
C SER A 105 6.32 -13.37 -9.74
N SER A 106 6.77 -12.54 -8.81
CA SER A 106 6.15 -12.26 -7.52
C SER A 106 5.28 -11.00 -7.59
N THR A 107 3.97 -11.14 -7.86
CA THR A 107 3.06 -9.98 -7.96
C THR A 107 2.15 -9.88 -6.73
N PRO A 108 2.01 -8.70 -6.09
CA PRO A 108 1.08 -8.50 -4.99
C PRO A 108 -0.37 -8.83 -5.35
N LEU A 109 -1.05 -9.59 -4.50
CA LEU A 109 -2.46 -9.93 -4.67
C LEU A 109 -3.35 -9.12 -3.74
N TYR A 110 -3.19 -9.34 -2.43
CA TYR A 110 -4.03 -8.68 -1.43
C TYR A 110 -3.40 -8.72 -0.04
N CYS A 111 -3.97 -7.93 0.87
CA CYS A 111 -3.57 -7.88 2.26
C CYS A 111 -4.63 -8.55 3.13
N LYS A 112 -4.19 -9.23 4.19
CA LYS A 112 -5.03 -9.60 5.33
C LYS A 112 -4.25 -9.28 6.60
N ASP A 113 -4.82 -8.41 7.44
CA ASP A 113 -4.16 -7.88 8.63
C ASP A 113 -2.79 -7.27 8.28
N ASN A 114 -1.71 -7.72 8.91
CA ASN A 114 -0.35 -7.27 8.67
C ASN A 114 0.39 -8.07 7.58
N LYS A 115 -0.32 -8.88 6.78
CA LYS A 115 0.27 -9.76 5.77
C LYS A 115 -0.10 -9.33 4.36
N LEU A 116 0.88 -9.33 3.46
CA LEU A 116 0.70 -9.22 2.03
C LEU A 116 0.92 -10.59 1.39
N PHE A 117 -0.05 -11.03 0.60
CA PHE A 117 0.00 -12.28 -0.16
C PHE A 117 0.41 -11.97 -1.60
N LEU A 118 1.34 -12.76 -2.12
CA LEU A 118 1.89 -12.63 -3.47
C LEU A 118 1.48 -13.83 -4.32
N TYR A 119 1.27 -13.60 -5.61
CA TYR A 119 1.36 -14.66 -6.61
C TYR A 119 2.84 -14.94 -6.84
N GLY A 120 3.24 -16.20 -6.84
CA GLY A 120 4.65 -16.58 -6.97
C GLY A 120 5.48 -16.31 -5.70
N TYR A 121 6.72 -16.76 -5.71
CA TYR A 121 7.66 -16.60 -4.59
C TYR A 121 8.57 -15.40 -4.85
N ILE A 122 8.84 -14.64 -3.80
CA ILE A 122 9.77 -13.52 -3.80
C ILE A 122 11.02 -13.90 -3.00
N ASP A 123 12.17 -13.60 -3.58
CA ASP A 123 13.44 -13.54 -2.88
C ASP A 123 13.72 -12.08 -2.49
N ILE A 124 14.01 -11.85 -1.21
CA ILE A 124 14.32 -10.51 -0.70
C ILE A 124 15.72 -10.57 -0.10
N ASP A 125 16.63 -9.77 -0.64
CA ASP A 125 18.01 -9.68 -0.19
C ASP A 125 18.13 -9.61 1.35
N GLY A 126 18.84 -10.58 1.92
CA GLY A 126 19.10 -10.66 3.35
C GLY A 126 17.95 -11.26 4.18
N LEU A 127 16.88 -11.75 3.55
CA LEU A 127 15.75 -12.42 4.21
C LEU A 127 15.54 -13.80 3.57
N ALA A 128 16.12 -14.82 4.20
CA ALA A 128 15.79 -16.21 3.91
C ALA A 128 14.70 -16.72 4.87
N PRO A 129 13.83 -17.65 4.44
CA PRO A 129 13.74 -18.24 3.10
C PRO A 129 12.94 -17.37 2.11
N GLU A 130 12.99 -17.72 0.81
CA GLU A 130 12.02 -17.25 -0.18
C GLU A 130 10.59 -17.62 0.23
N GLY A 131 9.61 -16.84 -0.21
CA GLY A 131 8.21 -17.10 0.15
C GLY A 131 7.24 -16.23 -0.61
N ASN A 132 5.96 -16.39 -0.34
CA ASN A 132 4.87 -15.67 -1.00
C ASN A 132 3.93 -14.96 -0.02
N VAL A 133 4.29 -14.96 1.27
CA VAL A 133 3.60 -14.22 2.32
C VAL A 133 4.59 -13.32 3.04
N LEU A 134 4.36 -12.02 2.95
CA LEU A 134 5.17 -10.99 3.60
C LEU A 134 4.44 -10.48 4.84
N SER A 135 4.98 -10.77 6.02
CA SER A 135 4.45 -10.28 7.30
C SER A 135 5.17 -9.01 7.72
N PHE A 136 4.43 -7.93 7.95
CA PHE A 136 4.98 -6.63 8.30
C PHE A 136 4.84 -6.32 9.79
N SER A 137 5.84 -5.62 10.32
CA SER A 137 5.85 -5.09 11.69
C SER A 137 6.63 -3.79 11.75
N ASP A 138 6.72 -3.17 12.95
CA ASP A 138 7.46 -1.91 13.16
C ASP A 138 7.04 -0.82 12.16
N LYS A 139 5.72 -0.54 12.11
CA LYS A 139 5.12 0.44 11.19
C LYS A 139 5.46 0.19 9.72
N GLY A 140 5.49 -1.08 9.31
CA GLY A 140 5.77 -1.49 7.94
C GLY A 140 7.26 -1.55 7.57
N LYS A 141 8.19 -1.20 8.47
CA LYS A 141 9.63 -1.17 8.17
C LYS A 141 10.29 -2.55 8.18
N LYS A 142 9.83 -3.42 9.09
CA LYS A 142 10.32 -4.79 9.22
C LYS A 142 9.40 -5.72 8.44
N VAL A 143 10.01 -6.64 7.71
CA VAL A 143 9.31 -7.66 6.93
C VAL A 143 9.92 -9.01 7.24
N VAL A 144 9.07 -10.01 7.38
CA VAL A 144 9.42 -11.43 7.51
C VAL A 144 8.76 -12.17 6.36
N VAL A 145 9.53 -13.04 5.71
CA VAL A 145 9.08 -13.83 4.58
C VAL A 145 8.68 -15.23 5.07
N SER A 146 7.55 -15.72 4.58
CA SER A 146 7.11 -17.11 4.79
C SER A 146 6.48 -17.66 3.53
N ALA A 147 6.52 -18.98 3.39
CA ALA A 147 5.88 -19.71 2.31
C ALA A 147 4.52 -20.23 2.75
N MET A 148 3.55 -20.22 1.83
CA MET A 148 2.23 -20.80 2.00
C MET A 148 1.75 -21.30 0.64
N GLU A 149 1.18 -22.50 0.56
CA GLU A 149 0.61 -22.97 -0.69
C GLU A 149 -0.55 -22.07 -1.13
N SER A 150 -0.66 -21.78 -2.43
CA SER A 150 -1.66 -20.82 -2.93
C SER A 150 -3.10 -21.26 -2.63
N ASN A 151 -3.33 -22.57 -2.50
CA ASN A 151 -4.64 -23.13 -2.12
C ASN A 151 -4.99 -22.92 -0.63
N ASP A 152 -3.99 -22.62 0.20
CA ASP A 152 -4.16 -22.38 1.64
C ASP A 152 -4.31 -20.89 1.97
N PHE A 153 -4.26 -20.03 0.95
CA PHE A 153 -4.47 -18.60 1.10
C PHE A 153 -5.85 -18.32 1.73
N PRO A 154 -5.92 -17.38 2.70
CA PRO A 154 -7.17 -17.07 3.34
C PRO A 154 -8.18 -16.53 2.32
N ARG A 155 -9.37 -17.13 2.29
CA ARG A 155 -10.45 -16.65 1.41
C ARG A 155 -10.75 -15.19 1.71
N GLN A 156 -10.79 -14.37 0.67
CA GLN A 156 -11.33 -13.02 0.78
C GLN A 156 -12.85 -13.12 0.84
N SER A 157 -13.46 -12.47 1.83
CA SER A 157 -14.89 -12.19 1.78
C SER A 157 -15.10 -11.12 0.72
N ILE A 158 -15.55 -11.49 -0.47
CA ILE A 158 -16.00 -10.52 -1.48
C ILE A 158 -17.34 -9.99 -0.95
N PRO A 159 -17.47 -8.69 -0.63
CA PRO A 159 -18.78 -8.11 -0.34
C PRO A 159 -19.65 -8.30 -1.60
N GLN A 160 -20.76 -9.02 -1.46
CA GLN A 160 -21.78 -9.14 -2.50
C GLN A 160 -22.56 -7.84 -2.65
#